data_AF-A0A537QFD0-F1
#
_entry.id   AF-A0A537QFD0-F1
#
_cell.length_a   1.000
_cell.length_b   1.000
_cell.length_c   1.000
_cell.angle_alpha   90.00
_cell.angle_beta   90.00
_cell.angle_gamma   90.00
#
_symmetry.space_group_name_H-M   'P 1'
#
loop_
_entity.id
_entity.type
_entity.pdbx_description
1 polymer ?
#
loop_
_entity_poly.entity_id
_entity_poly.type
_entity_poly.pdbx_seq_one_letter_code
_entity_poly.pdbx_strand_id
1 'polypeptide(L)'
;MARDGDLPSSGPITERILAIRDRWHTKRHPFFLAFGQGTLPLRALGRYQALHYHFVSRALASFGLLYARGYHFEEVRKMIAENIAEEEGLKAIPEPGHEPHDHNELILRFCRAAGLSDEEVYNTKMPPAWWARSLYMYHTTATEPVGVILAMQTTQEGQMPGLIGEVLLPAFEK
;
A
#
# COMPACT_ATOMS: atom_id res chain seq x y z
N MET A 1 -21.59 6.40 2.65
CA MET A 1 -20.93 5.10 2.86
C MET A 1 -21.80 4.04 2.20
N ALA A 2 -21.24 3.19 1.33
CA ALA A 2 -22.00 2.19 0.57
C ALA A 2 -22.45 1.03 1.49
N ARG A 3 -23.71 0.58 1.39
CA ARG A 3 -24.35 -0.44 2.25
C ARG A 3 -24.02 -1.88 1.85
N ASP A 4 -23.96 -2.81 2.80
CA ASP A 4 -23.43 -4.18 2.65
C ASP A 4 -24.13 -5.11 1.62
N GLY A 5 -25.24 -4.69 1.00
CA GLY A 5 -26.11 -5.57 0.20
C GLY A 5 -25.70 -5.90 -1.25
N ASP A 6 -24.71 -5.20 -1.83
CA ASP A 6 -24.46 -5.23 -3.28
C ASP A 6 -23.26 -6.09 -3.74
N LEU A 7 -22.72 -6.97 -2.89
CA LEU A 7 -21.60 -7.83 -3.33
C LEU A 7 -22.12 -9.08 -4.04
N PRO A 8 -21.61 -9.42 -5.25
CA PRO A 8 -21.98 -10.66 -5.93
C PRO A 8 -21.71 -11.87 -5.03
N SER A 9 -22.75 -12.62 -4.70
CA SER A 9 -22.63 -13.88 -3.95
C SER A 9 -22.21 -15.06 -4.84
N SER A 10 -22.37 -14.92 -6.16
CA SER A 10 -22.00 -15.89 -7.18
C SER A 10 -20.76 -15.46 -7.95
N GLY A 11 -19.84 -16.40 -8.19
CA GLY A 11 -18.63 -16.20 -9.01
C GLY A 11 -17.35 -16.69 -8.32
N PRO A 12 -16.23 -16.82 -9.05
CA PRO A 12 -14.92 -17.10 -8.49
C PRO A 12 -14.57 -16.18 -7.33
N ILE A 13 -13.94 -16.72 -6.27
CA ILE A 13 -13.58 -15.95 -5.08
C ILE A 13 -12.67 -14.75 -5.41
N THR A 14 -11.78 -14.91 -6.40
CA THR A 14 -10.89 -13.87 -6.90
C THR A 14 -11.66 -12.66 -7.45
N GLU A 15 -12.67 -12.88 -8.28
CA GLU A 15 -13.53 -11.81 -8.82
C GLU A 15 -14.28 -11.09 -7.70
N ARG A 16 -14.76 -11.82 -6.70
CA ARG A 16 -15.46 -11.24 -5.55
C ARG A 16 -14.53 -10.37 -4.69
N ILE A 17 -13.28 -10.78 -4.49
CA ILE A 17 -12.25 -9.98 -3.82
C ILE A 17 -11.96 -8.70 -4.61
N LEU A 18 -11.80 -8.80 -5.93
CA LEU A 18 -11.57 -7.65 -6.80
C LEU A 18 -12.76 -6.68 -6.80
N ALA A 19 -13.98 -7.19 -6.80
CA ALA A 19 -15.19 -6.36 -6.70
C ALA A 19 -15.23 -5.56 -5.38
N ILE A 20 -14.81 -6.17 -4.25
CA ILE A 20 -14.68 -5.46 -2.96
C ILE A 20 -13.62 -4.36 -3.05
N ARG A 21 -12.42 -4.67 -3.57
CA ARG A 21 -11.35 -3.68 -3.77
C ARG A 21 -11.85 -2.52 -4.61
N ASP A 22 -12.45 -2.81 -5.75
CA ASP A 22 -12.87 -1.80 -6.72
C ASP A 22 -13.97 -0.93 -6.16
N ARG A 23 -14.92 -1.51 -5.39
CA ARG A 23 -15.95 -0.75 -4.68
C ARG A 23 -15.34 0.26 -3.69
N TRP A 24 -14.33 -0.15 -2.93
CA TRP A 24 -13.69 0.66 -1.89
C TRP A 24 -12.36 1.30 -2.31
N HIS A 25 -12.15 1.46 -3.62
CA HIS A 25 -10.86 1.90 -4.16
C HIS A 25 -10.49 3.31 -3.70
N THR A 26 -9.25 3.46 -3.22
CA THR A 26 -8.68 4.66 -2.58
C THR A 26 -8.68 5.88 -3.50
N LYS A 27 -8.53 5.68 -4.82
CA LYS A 27 -8.70 6.75 -5.82
C LYS A 27 -10.01 7.54 -5.72
N ARG A 28 -11.07 6.96 -5.12
CA ARG A 28 -12.36 7.63 -4.88
C ARG A 28 -12.46 8.30 -3.51
N HIS A 29 -11.44 8.16 -2.66
CA HIS A 29 -11.42 8.80 -1.36
C HIS A 29 -11.34 10.33 -1.52
N PRO A 30 -12.09 11.14 -0.73
CA PRO A 30 -12.14 12.59 -0.89
C PRO A 30 -10.75 13.27 -0.90
N PHE A 31 -9.80 12.74 -0.12
CA PHE A 31 -8.41 13.22 -0.13
C PHE A 31 -7.77 13.13 -1.51
N PHE A 32 -7.86 11.98 -2.19
CA PHE A 32 -7.22 11.78 -3.49
C PHE A 32 -7.98 12.47 -4.61
N LEU A 33 -9.31 12.60 -4.51
CA LEU A 33 -10.09 13.43 -5.42
C LEU A 33 -9.68 14.91 -5.34
N ALA A 34 -9.56 15.45 -4.12
CA ALA A 34 -9.13 16.83 -3.90
C ALA A 34 -7.68 17.05 -4.36
N PHE A 35 -6.80 16.07 -4.15
CA PHE A 35 -5.44 16.13 -4.69
C PHE A 35 -5.42 16.13 -6.23
N GLY A 36 -6.16 15.22 -6.88
CA GLY A 36 -6.26 15.15 -8.34
C GLY A 36 -6.87 16.40 -9.01
N GLN A 37 -7.68 17.15 -8.26
CA GLN A 37 -8.25 18.43 -8.65
C GLN A 37 -7.30 19.62 -8.42
N GLY A 38 -6.13 19.40 -7.79
CA GLY A 38 -5.18 20.47 -7.46
C GLY A 38 -5.62 21.35 -6.30
N THR A 39 -6.63 20.94 -5.52
CA THR A 39 -7.16 21.76 -4.40
C THR A 39 -6.45 21.50 -3.07
N LEU A 40 -5.48 20.58 -3.04
CA LEU A 40 -4.64 20.31 -1.88
C LEU A 40 -3.18 20.69 -2.16
N PRO A 41 -2.48 21.30 -1.19
CA PRO A 41 -1.07 21.60 -1.36
C PRO A 41 -0.23 20.31 -1.38
N LEU A 42 0.90 20.33 -2.10
CA LEU A 42 1.84 19.19 -2.17
C LEU A 42 2.26 18.70 -0.78
N ARG A 43 2.47 19.61 0.17
CA ARG A 43 2.82 19.30 1.56
C ARG A 43 1.77 18.41 2.26
N ALA A 44 0.49 18.45 1.86
CA ALA A 44 -0.53 17.55 2.40
C ALA A 44 -0.27 16.09 1.97
N LEU A 45 0.10 15.86 0.71
CA LEU A 45 0.52 14.54 0.24
C LEU A 45 1.86 14.13 0.86
N GLY A 46 2.78 15.06 1.07
CA GLY A 46 4.01 14.82 1.84
C GLY A 46 3.72 14.31 3.26
N ARG A 47 2.79 14.93 3.99
CA ARG A 47 2.37 14.46 5.33
C ARG A 47 1.70 13.09 5.30
N TYR A 48 0.89 12.82 4.27
CA TYR A 48 0.33 11.49 4.04
C TYR A 48 1.45 10.44 3.84
N GLN A 49 2.48 10.77 3.05
CA GLN A 49 3.62 9.89 2.80
C GLN A 49 4.51 9.71 4.03
N ALA A 50 4.67 10.74 4.88
CA ALA A 50 5.36 10.60 6.16
C ALA A 50 4.65 9.61 7.10
N LEU A 51 3.31 9.59 7.10
CA LEU A 51 2.54 8.55 7.81
C LEU A 51 2.69 7.18 7.14
N HIS A 52 2.75 7.16 5.80
CA HIS A 52 2.94 5.95 5.02
C HIS A 52 4.30 5.30 5.27
N TYR A 53 5.38 6.08 5.43
CA TYR A 53 6.71 5.61 5.84
C TYR A 53 6.61 4.70 7.08
N HIS A 54 6.00 5.20 8.16
CA HIS A 54 5.86 4.44 9.41
C HIS A 54 5.00 3.18 9.24
N PHE A 55 3.98 3.25 8.37
CA PHE A 55 3.15 2.10 8.03
C PHE A 55 3.93 1.04 7.25
N VAL A 56 4.66 1.43 6.20
CA VAL A 56 5.41 0.52 5.32
C VAL A 56 6.47 -0.23 6.11
N SER A 57 7.24 0.45 6.98
CA SER A 57 8.25 -0.23 7.81
C SER A 57 7.64 -1.33 8.70
N ARG A 58 6.39 -1.15 9.15
CA ARG A 58 5.66 -2.16 9.95
C ARG A 58 5.00 -3.23 9.10
N ALA A 59 4.48 -2.86 7.94
CA ALA A 59 3.91 -3.79 6.98
C ALA A 59 4.97 -4.77 6.45
N LEU A 60 6.16 -4.27 6.13
CA LEU A 60 7.29 -5.08 5.66
C LEU A 60 7.70 -6.12 6.71
N ALA A 61 7.76 -5.73 7.99
CA ALA A 61 8.00 -6.69 9.08
C ALA A 61 6.93 -7.80 9.15
N SER A 62 5.67 -7.48 8.83
CA SER A 62 4.60 -8.49 8.75
C SER A 62 4.78 -9.44 7.57
N PHE A 63 5.38 -9.02 6.46
CA PHE A 63 5.66 -9.91 5.33
C PHE A 63 6.65 -11.01 5.69
N GLY A 64 7.63 -10.74 6.56
CA GLY A 64 8.51 -11.77 7.11
C GLY A 64 7.75 -12.87 7.88
N LEU A 65 6.66 -12.50 8.57
CA LEU A 65 5.80 -13.47 9.24
C LEU A 65 4.99 -14.30 8.23
N LEU A 66 4.48 -13.68 7.17
CA LEU A 66 3.81 -14.41 6.09
C LEU A 66 4.77 -15.38 5.38
N TYR A 67 6.01 -14.96 5.10
CA TYR A 67 7.04 -15.83 4.53
C TYR A 67 7.23 -17.10 5.37
N ALA A 68 7.35 -16.93 6.70
CA ALA A 68 7.50 -18.04 7.62
C ALA A 68 6.25 -18.95 7.67
N ARG A 69 5.05 -18.36 7.76
CA ARG A 69 3.78 -19.11 7.81
C ARG A 69 3.43 -19.79 6.49
N GLY A 70 3.91 -19.24 5.37
CA GLY A 70 3.70 -19.74 4.02
C GLY A 70 4.58 -20.93 3.63
N TYR A 71 5.32 -21.56 4.56
CA TYR A 71 6.30 -22.60 4.23
C TYR A 71 5.72 -23.82 3.49
N HIS A 72 4.44 -24.11 3.65
CA HIS A 72 3.72 -25.16 2.91
C HIS A 72 3.26 -24.76 1.51
N PHE A 73 3.32 -23.46 1.18
CA PHE A 73 2.86 -22.88 -0.08
C PHE A 73 4.05 -22.26 -0.80
N GLU A 74 4.80 -23.07 -1.56
CA GLU A 74 6.07 -22.65 -2.18
C GLU A 74 5.92 -21.35 -2.99
N GLU A 75 4.90 -21.25 -3.83
CA GLU A 75 4.63 -20.08 -4.67
C GLU A 75 4.36 -18.82 -3.84
N VAL A 76 3.61 -18.96 -2.73
CA VAL A 76 3.36 -17.84 -1.82
C VAL A 76 4.66 -17.40 -1.15
N ARG A 77 5.44 -18.35 -0.64
CA ARG A 77 6.73 -18.06 0.02
C ARG A 77 7.70 -17.36 -0.93
N LYS A 78 7.81 -17.82 -2.19
CA LYS A 78 8.67 -17.20 -3.20
C LYS A 78 8.19 -15.80 -3.57
N MET A 79 6.89 -15.62 -3.83
CA MET A 79 6.32 -14.31 -4.12
C MET A 79 6.60 -13.30 -3.00
N ILE A 80 6.46 -13.71 -1.74
CA ILE A 80 6.77 -12.82 -0.61
C ILE A 80 8.27 -12.51 -0.50
N ALA A 81 9.15 -13.46 -0.83
CA ALA A 81 10.59 -13.20 -0.87
C ALA A 81 10.94 -12.14 -1.93
N GLU A 82 10.33 -12.25 -3.12
CA GLU A 82 10.49 -11.27 -4.19
C GLU A 82 9.96 -9.90 -3.76
N ASN A 83 8.77 -9.85 -3.17
CA ASN A 83 8.19 -8.60 -2.70
C ASN A 83 9.07 -7.91 -1.64
N ILE A 84 9.59 -8.66 -0.66
CA ILE A 84 10.52 -8.10 0.34
C ILE A 84 11.79 -7.59 -0.33
N ALA A 85 12.34 -8.32 -1.31
CA ALA A 85 13.53 -7.88 -2.03
C ALA A 85 13.28 -6.61 -2.87
N GLU A 86 12.09 -6.44 -3.42
CA GLU A 86 11.69 -5.22 -4.14
C GLU A 86 11.54 -4.04 -3.18
N GLU A 87 10.83 -4.21 -2.06
CA GLU A 87 10.63 -3.16 -1.04
C GLU A 87 11.96 -2.65 -0.43
N GLU A 88 12.91 -3.54 -0.19
CA GLU A 88 14.27 -3.24 0.33
C GLU A 88 15.24 -2.73 -0.75
N GLY A 89 14.79 -2.60 -2.01
CA GLY A 89 15.64 -2.13 -3.10
C GLY A 89 16.78 -3.08 -3.47
N LEU A 90 16.59 -4.38 -3.27
CA LEU A 90 17.53 -5.44 -3.68
C LEU A 90 17.20 -6.01 -5.05
N LYS A 91 15.95 -5.88 -5.50
CA LYS A 91 15.43 -6.36 -6.77
C LYS A 91 14.58 -5.27 -7.42
N ALA A 92 14.67 -5.14 -8.74
CA ALA A 92 13.76 -4.30 -9.51
C ALA A 92 12.56 -5.12 -9.99
N ILE A 93 11.46 -4.43 -10.26
CA ILE A 93 10.36 -4.98 -11.05
C ILE A 93 10.96 -5.46 -12.40
N PRO A 94 10.61 -6.67 -12.90
CA PRO A 94 11.23 -7.28 -14.07
C PRO A 94 10.78 -6.64 -15.40
N GLU A 95 11.02 -5.34 -15.54
CA GLU A 95 10.73 -4.55 -16.74
C GLU A 95 12.00 -3.87 -17.28
N PRO A 96 12.17 -3.77 -18.61
CA PRO A 96 13.36 -3.16 -19.20
C PRO A 96 13.58 -1.72 -18.73
N GLY A 97 14.77 -1.46 -18.16
CA GLY A 97 15.17 -0.13 -17.70
C GLY A 97 14.72 0.22 -16.28
N HIS A 98 14.09 -0.71 -15.55
CA HIS A 98 13.80 -0.52 -14.13
C HIS A 98 15.03 -0.86 -13.29
N GLU A 99 15.33 0.02 -12.34
CA GLU A 99 16.43 -0.13 -11.38
C GLU A 99 15.86 -0.43 -9.99
N PRO A 100 16.60 -1.18 -9.15
CA PRO A 100 16.17 -1.46 -7.80
C PRO A 100 16.20 -0.17 -6.96
N HIS A 101 15.14 0.06 -6.19
CA HIS A 101 14.99 1.24 -5.35
C HIS A 101 14.43 0.85 -3.99
N ASP A 102 15.08 1.31 -2.92
CA ASP A 102 14.52 1.22 -1.57
C ASP A 102 13.26 2.09 -1.49
N HIS A 103 12.11 1.46 -1.20
CA HIS A 103 10.83 2.15 -1.18
C HIS A 103 10.72 3.19 -0.05
N ASN A 104 11.37 2.96 1.10
CA ASN A 104 11.43 3.95 2.16
C ASN A 104 12.23 5.19 1.73
N GLU A 105 13.34 5.00 1.00
CA GLU A 105 14.10 6.12 0.44
C GLU A 105 13.30 6.86 -0.65
N LEU A 106 12.51 6.17 -1.48
CA LEU A 106 11.59 6.84 -2.41
C LEU A 106 10.55 7.70 -1.67
N ILE A 107 10.01 7.21 -0.56
CA ILE A 107 9.10 7.99 0.29
C ILE A 107 9.80 9.22 0.87
N LEU A 108 11.03 9.07 1.38
CA LEU A 108 11.81 10.19 1.93
C LEU A 108 12.12 11.24 0.85
N ARG A 109 12.52 10.82 -0.36
CA ARG A 109 12.73 11.72 -1.51
C ARG A 109 11.48 12.53 -1.83
N PHE A 110 10.32 11.85 -1.88
CA PHE A 110 9.06 12.53 -2.12
C PHE A 110 8.72 13.53 -0.99
N CYS A 111 8.89 13.14 0.27
CA CYS A 111 8.67 14.03 1.41
C CYS A 111 9.56 15.28 1.36
N ARG A 112 10.85 15.13 1.00
CA ARG A 112 11.77 16.26 0.79
C ARG A 112 11.28 17.20 -0.32
N ALA A 113 10.87 16.64 -1.46
CA ALA A 113 10.28 17.43 -2.55
C ALA A 113 8.98 18.15 -2.12
N ALA A 114 8.22 17.56 -1.20
CA ALA A 114 7.02 18.15 -0.61
C ALA A 114 7.29 19.15 0.55
N GLY A 115 8.57 19.44 0.85
CA GLY A 115 8.98 20.42 1.85
C GLY A 115 8.96 19.91 3.30
N LEU A 116 9.18 18.61 3.51
CA LEU A 116 9.41 18.01 4.83
C LEU A 116 10.88 17.59 4.96
N SER A 117 11.48 17.85 6.12
CA SER A 117 12.78 17.26 6.45
C SER A 117 12.65 15.79 6.82
N ASP A 118 13.74 15.03 6.70
CA ASP A 118 13.78 13.63 7.16
C ASP A 118 13.48 13.54 8.66
N GLU A 119 13.91 14.53 9.46
CA GLU A 119 13.59 14.62 10.89
C GLU A 119 12.08 14.79 11.13
N GLU A 120 11.38 15.61 10.34
CA GLU A 120 9.92 15.73 10.41
C GLU A 120 9.23 14.39 10.07
N VAL A 121 9.75 13.65 9.08
CA VAL A 121 9.22 12.33 8.70
C VAL A 121 9.43 11.31 9.83
N TYR A 122 10.65 11.17 10.32
CA TYR A 122 10.97 10.23 11.40
C TYR A 122 10.19 10.51 12.68
N ASN A 123 9.95 11.78 13.01
CA ASN A 123 9.19 12.19 14.19
C ASN A 123 7.67 12.30 13.95
N THR A 124 7.17 11.95 12.76
CA THR A 124 5.74 11.97 12.46
C THR A 124 4.98 11.01 13.38
N LYS A 125 4.08 11.55 14.20
CA LYS A 125 3.24 10.75 15.10
C LYS A 125 2.06 10.17 14.33
N MET A 126 1.98 8.84 14.26
CA MET A 126 0.81 8.16 13.70
C MET A 126 -0.43 8.44 14.57
N PRO A 127 -1.52 8.98 14.00
CA PRO A 127 -2.79 9.07 14.70
C PRO A 127 -3.45 7.67 14.82
N PRO A 128 -4.51 7.52 15.62
CA PRO A 128 -5.13 6.22 15.90
C PRO A 128 -5.50 5.41 14.66
N ALA A 129 -5.98 6.06 13.59
CA ALA A 129 -6.33 5.37 12.34
C ALA A 129 -5.11 4.71 11.65
N TRP A 130 -3.93 5.34 11.71
CA TRP A 130 -2.69 4.80 11.13
C TRP A 130 -2.09 3.70 12.01
N TRP A 131 -2.22 3.81 13.33
CA TRP A 131 -1.94 2.71 14.23
C TRP A 131 -2.85 1.51 13.96
N ALA A 132 -4.16 1.74 13.86
CA ALA A 132 -5.14 0.70 13.57
C ALA A 132 -4.81 0.00 12.25
N ARG A 133 -4.51 0.75 11.18
CA ARG A 133 -4.07 0.19 9.90
C ARG A 133 -2.82 -0.69 10.03
N SER A 134 -1.79 -0.22 10.72
CA SER A 134 -0.53 -0.96 10.88
C SER A 134 -0.71 -2.23 11.71
N LEU A 135 -1.42 -2.13 12.82
CA LEU A 135 -1.70 -3.25 13.70
C LEU A 135 -2.64 -4.27 13.06
N TYR A 136 -3.60 -3.82 12.25
CA TYR A 136 -4.47 -4.69 11.46
C TYR A 136 -3.67 -5.56 10.49
N MET A 137 -2.71 -5.00 9.74
CA MET A 137 -1.83 -5.76 8.84
C MET A 137 -1.01 -6.80 9.60
N TYR A 138 -0.41 -6.39 10.72
CA TYR A 138 0.38 -7.29 11.54
C TYR A 138 -0.46 -8.42 12.14
N HIS A 139 -1.60 -8.08 12.75
CA HIS A 139 -2.50 -9.03 13.37
C HIS A 139 -3.04 -10.03 12.36
N THR A 140 -3.58 -9.55 11.23
CA THR A 140 -4.11 -10.41 10.16
C THR A 140 -3.03 -11.38 9.68
N THR A 141 -1.82 -10.88 9.44
CA THR A 141 -0.69 -11.72 9.01
C THR A 141 -0.26 -12.73 10.07
N ALA A 142 -0.46 -12.43 11.36
CA ALA A 142 -0.11 -13.32 12.46
C ALA A 142 -1.15 -14.39 12.76
N THR A 143 -2.44 -14.10 12.59
CA THR A 143 -3.53 -14.94 13.11
C THR A 143 -4.38 -15.58 12.04
N GLU A 144 -4.59 -14.92 10.89
CA GLU A 144 -5.56 -15.39 9.89
C GLU A 144 -4.99 -16.50 8.99
N PRO A 145 -5.84 -17.29 8.30
CA PRO A 145 -5.40 -18.22 7.27
C PRO A 145 -4.69 -17.53 6.10
N VAL A 146 -3.73 -18.21 5.46
CA VAL A 146 -2.93 -17.65 4.35
C VAL A 146 -3.81 -17.05 3.24
N GLY A 147 -4.91 -17.70 2.87
CA GLY A 147 -5.84 -17.17 1.86
C GLY A 147 -6.49 -15.83 2.24
N VAL A 148 -6.75 -15.58 3.52
CA VAL A 148 -7.28 -14.30 4.02
C VAL A 148 -6.21 -13.22 3.95
N ILE A 149 -4.97 -13.56 4.29
CA ILE A 149 -3.83 -12.65 4.21
C ILE A 149 -3.57 -12.23 2.75
N LEU A 150 -3.58 -13.20 1.82
CA LEU A 150 -3.44 -12.94 0.39
C LEU A 150 -4.57 -12.05 -0.15
N ALA A 151 -5.81 -12.27 0.29
CA ALA A 151 -6.92 -11.41 -0.09
C ALA A 151 -6.71 -9.97 0.42
N MET A 152 -6.32 -9.80 1.68
CA MET A 152 -5.99 -8.49 2.26
C MET A 152 -4.88 -7.79 1.45
N GLN A 153 -3.74 -8.44 1.21
CA GLN A 153 -2.62 -7.85 0.46
C GLN A 153 -3.03 -7.47 -0.96
N THR A 154 -3.73 -8.37 -1.67
CA THR A 154 -4.24 -8.11 -3.03
C THR A 154 -5.13 -6.87 -3.09
N THR A 155 -6.01 -6.68 -2.09
CA THR A 155 -6.86 -5.50 -2.04
C THR A 155 -6.13 -4.22 -1.65
N GLN A 156 -4.94 -4.29 -1.07
CA GLN A 156 -4.16 -3.12 -0.71
C GLN A 156 -3.20 -2.72 -1.84
N GLU A 157 -2.27 -3.60 -2.21
CA GLU A 157 -1.23 -3.34 -3.23
C GLU A 157 -1.85 -3.14 -4.61
N GLY A 158 -2.90 -3.93 -4.92
CA GLY A 158 -3.60 -3.85 -6.20
C GLY A 158 -4.35 -2.53 -6.46
N GLN A 159 -4.42 -1.61 -5.48
CA GLN A 159 -4.98 -0.26 -5.70
C GLN A 159 -3.95 0.74 -6.24
N MET A 160 -2.65 0.45 -6.11
CA MET A 160 -1.58 1.39 -6.45
C MET A 160 -1.54 1.75 -7.93
N PRO A 161 -1.67 0.82 -8.89
CA PRO A 161 -1.64 1.17 -10.32
C PRO A 161 -2.74 2.17 -10.70
N GLY A 162 -3.98 1.94 -10.24
CA GLY A 162 -5.10 2.84 -10.51
C GLY A 162 -4.98 4.18 -9.76
N LEU A 163 -4.46 4.19 -8.53
CA LEU A 163 -4.25 5.43 -7.80
C LEU A 163 -3.14 6.30 -8.42
N ILE A 164 -1.99 5.70 -8.73
CA ILE A 164 -0.84 6.41 -9.30
C ILE A 164 -1.16 6.89 -10.71
N GLY A 165 -1.60 5.97 -11.59
CA GLY A 165 -1.78 6.25 -13.01
C GLY A 165 -2.95 7.18 -13.31
N GLU A 166 -4.07 7.05 -12.60
CA GLU A 166 -5.28 7.82 -12.92
C GLU A 166 -5.43 9.12 -12.11
N VAL A 167 -4.75 9.24 -10.96
CA VAL A 167 -4.91 10.40 -10.06
C VAL A 167 -3.61 11.13 -9.80
N LEU A 168 -2.57 10.43 -9.31
CA LEU A 168 -1.37 11.12 -8.83
C LEU A 168 -0.51 11.69 -9.97
N LEU A 169 -0.16 10.88 -10.98
CA LEU A 169 0.65 11.37 -12.10
C LEU A 169 -0.04 12.51 -12.86
N PRO A 170 -1.32 12.42 -13.25
CA PRO A 170 -2.01 13.53 -13.91
C PRO A 170 -2.14 14.79 -13.04
N ALA A 171 -2.04 14.68 -11.71
CA ALA A 171 -2.07 15.83 -10.82
C ALA A 171 -0.74 16.59 -10.81
N PHE A 172 0.39 15.91 -11.03
CA PHE A 172 1.72 16.52 -11.07
C PHE A 172 2.04 17.20 -12.41
N GLU A 173 1.31 16.85 -13.47
CA GLU A 173 1.46 17.45 -14.80
C GLU A 173 0.76 18.82 -14.94
N LYS A 174 -0.05 19.22 -13.95
CA LYS A 174 -0.80 20.48 -13.93
C LYS A 174 -0.05 21.56 -13.15
#